data_AF-A0A0W8EAP7-F1
#
_entry.id   AF-A0A0W8EAP7-F1
#
_cell.length_a   1.000
_cell.length_b   1.000
_cell.length_c   1.000
_cell.angle_alpha   90.00
_cell.angle_beta   90.00
_cell.angle_gamma   90.00
#
_symmetry.space_group_name_H-M   'P 1'
#
loop_
_entity.id
_entity.type
_entity.pdbx_description
1 polymer ?
#
loop_
_entity_poly.entity_id
_entity_poly.type
_entity_poly.pdbx_seq_one_letter_code
_entity_poly.pdbx_strand_id
1 'polypeptide(L)'
;MPVRMMEDLASADAVIIGTPTRFGNMCGQMRQFFDATGKLWGSGALVGKPGSVFTSSATQHGGQESTILPVHTTLRHHGMVIVGLPYTFGGAEQAR
;
A
#
# COMPACT_ATOMS: atom_id res chain seq x y z
N MET A 1 -15.96 7.74 -0.24
CA MET A 1 -14.80 7.94 0.68
C MET A 1 -14.98 9.29 1.37
N PRO A 2 -14.72 9.42 2.68
CA PRO A 2 -14.82 10.72 3.36
C PRO A 2 -13.73 11.68 2.85
N VAL A 3 -14.10 12.94 2.60
CA VAL A 3 -13.21 13.99 2.04
C VAL A 3 -11.93 14.16 2.85
N ARG A 4 -12.06 14.13 4.18
CA ARG A 4 -10.95 14.26 5.13
C ARG A 4 -9.81 13.27 4.87
N MET A 5 -10.13 12.04 4.45
CA MET A 5 -9.12 11.01 4.17
C MET A 5 -8.18 11.39 3.01
N MET A 6 -8.66 12.15 2.03
CA MET A 6 -7.84 12.57 0.89
C MET A 6 -6.91 13.73 1.25
N GLU A 7 -7.38 14.63 2.11
CA GLU A 7 -6.60 15.72 2.68
C GLU A 7 -5.52 15.19 3.62
N ASP A 8 -5.88 14.22 4.46
CA ASP A 8 -4.94 13.50 5.33
C ASP A 8 -3.85 12.81 4.50
N LEU A 9 -4.22 12.17 3.37
CA LEU A 9 -3.24 11.54 2.47
C LEU A 9 -2.28 12.56 1.83
N ALA A 10 -2.80 13.72 1.42
CA ALA A 10 -2.00 14.79 0.83
C ALA A 10 -1.05 15.46 1.83
N SER A 11 -1.40 15.47 3.12
CA SER A 11 -0.61 16.09 4.19
C SER A 11 0.33 15.11 4.91
N ALA A 12 0.10 13.79 4.79
CA ALA A 12 0.91 12.78 5.45
C ALA A 12 2.39 12.81 5.00
N ASP A 13 3.32 12.64 5.93
CA ASP A 13 4.75 12.55 5.60
C ASP A 13 5.11 11.20 4.95
N ALA A 14 4.39 10.14 5.31
CA ALA A 14 4.53 8.79 4.77
C ALA A 14 3.19 8.07 4.76
N VAL A 15 3.05 7.07 3.89
CA VAL A 15 1.80 6.30 3.74
C VAL A 15 2.09 4.81 3.85
N ILE A 16 1.39 4.14 4.77
CA ILE A 16 1.42 2.68 4.90
C ILE A 16 0.03 2.15 4.59
N ILE A 17 -0.05 1.25 3.62
CA ILE A 17 -1.31 0.70 3.11
C ILE A 17 -1.47 -0.74 3.58
N GLY A 18 -2.55 -0.98 4.33
CA GLY A 18 -2.98 -2.31 4.71
C GLY A 18 -4.15 -2.77 3.85
N THR A 19 -4.05 -3.93 3.21
CA THR A 19 -5.18 -4.52 2.48
C THR A 19 -5.19 -6.03 2.67
N PRO A 20 -6.35 -6.67 2.97
CA PRO A 20 -6.41 -8.12 3.02
C PRO A 20 -6.29 -8.69 1.61
N THR A 21 -5.62 -9.84 1.48
CA THR A 21 -5.49 -10.54 0.20
C THR A 21 -6.85 -11.00 -0.32
N ARG A 22 -7.14 -10.63 -1.56
CA ARG A 22 -8.27 -11.13 -2.36
C ARG A 22 -7.73 -11.74 -3.65
N PHE A 23 -7.55 -13.06 -3.65
CA PHE A 23 -7.04 -13.82 -4.80
C PHE A 23 -5.72 -13.23 -5.36
N GLY A 24 -4.76 -12.96 -4.48
CA GLY A 24 -3.48 -12.35 -4.85
C GLY A 24 -3.55 -10.88 -5.26
N ASN A 25 -4.63 -10.16 -4.92
CA ASN A 25 -4.79 -8.73 -5.19
C ASN A 25 -5.29 -7.99 -3.94
N MET A 26 -5.26 -6.65 -4.00
CA MET A 26 -5.89 -5.79 -2.99
C MET A 26 -7.42 -6.00 -2.96
N CYS A 27 -8.06 -5.71 -1.82
CA CYS A 27 -9.51 -5.71 -1.74
C CYS A 27 -10.15 -4.61 -2.61
N GLY A 28 -11.40 -4.84 -3.05
CA GLY A 28 -12.11 -3.90 -3.92
C GLY A 28 -12.29 -2.51 -3.30
N GLN A 29 -12.43 -2.43 -1.97
CA GLN A 29 -12.50 -1.16 -1.25
C GLN A 29 -11.19 -0.37 -1.35
N MET A 30 -10.05 -1.04 -1.23
CA MET A 30 -8.73 -0.42 -1.38
C MET A 30 -8.51 0.01 -2.84
N ARG A 31 -9.00 -0.79 -3.79
CA ARG A 31 -8.92 -0.42 -5.20
C ARG A 31 -9.72 0.85 -5.50
N GLN A 32 -10.96 0.92 -5.04
CA GLN A 32 -11.82 2.10 -5.17
C GLN A 32 -11.21 3.33 -4.48
N PHE A 33 -10.52 3.15 -3.35
CA PHE A 33 -9.79 4.23 -2.69
C PHE A 33 -8.72 4.82 -3.61
N PHE A 34 -7.84 3.98 -4.19
CA PHE A 34 -6.82 4.47 -5.12
C PHE A 34 -7.41 5.04 -6.41
N ASP A 35 -8.47 4.45 -6.96
CA ASP A 35 -9.13 5.00 -8.15
C ASP A 35 -9.68 6.42 -7.89
N ALA A 36 -10.04 6.76 -6.64
CA ALA A 36 -10.48 8.10 -6.24
C ALA A 36 -9.33 9.12 -6.07
N THR A 37 -8.06 8.70 -6.12
CA THR A 37 -6.88 9.57 -5.92
C THR A 37 -6.39 10.28 -7.18
N GLY A 38 -7.16 10.25 -8.28
CA GLY A 38 -6.75 10.87 -9.56
C GLY A 38 -6.38 12.37 -9.46
N LYS A 39 -7.02 13.14 -8.57
CA LYS A 39 -6.63 14.54 -8.32
C LYS A 39 -5.26 14.69 -7.64
N LEU A 40 -4.95 13.83 -6.68
CA LEU A 40 -3.66 13.82 -5.97
C LEU A 40 -2.54 13.34 -6.89
N TRP A 41 -2.85 12.39 -7.78
CA TRP A 41 -1.94 11.98 -8.84
C TRP A 41 -1.67 13.14 -9.81
N GLY A 42 -2.71 13.82 -10.29
CA GLY A 42 -2.57 14.93 -11.24
C GLY A 42 -1.80 16.13 -10.68
N SER A 43 -1.88 16.39 -9.37
CA SER A 43 -1.10 17.45 -8.71
C SER A 43 0.28 17.02 -8.24
N GLY A 44 0.62 15.72 -8.34
CA GLY A 44 1.87 15.18 -7.81
C GLY A 44 1.97 15.20 -6.28
N ALA A 45 0.84 15.28 -5.57
CA ALA A 45 0.82 15.48 -4.11
C ALA A 45 1.50 14.37 -3.29
N LEU A 46 1.70 13.19 -3.87
CA LEU A 46 2.33 12.04 -3.21
C LEU A 46 3.76 11.75 -3.70
N VAL A 47 4.27 12.54 -4.65
CA VAL A 47 5.61 12.32 -5.21
C VAL A 47 6.68 12.48 -4.13
N GLY A 48 7.64 11.55 -4.10
CA GLY A 48 8.75 11.55 -3.16
C GLY A 48 8.40 11.07 -1.75
N LYS A 49 7.11 10.92 -1.41
CA LYS A 49 6.70 10.43 -0.09
C LYS A 49 7.03 8.94 0.07
N PRO A 50 7.54 8.51 1.25
CA PRO A 50 7.69 7.10 1.57
C PRO A 50 6.35 6.36 1.55
N GLY A 51 6.31 5.23 0.86
CA GLY A 51 5.15 4.36 0.73
C GLY A 51 5.49 2.91 1.08
N SER A 52 4.65 2.27 1.89
CA SER A 52 4.80 0.85 2.26
C SER A 52 3.47 0.11 2.23
N VAL A 53 3.53 -1.22 2.17
CA VAL A 53 2.35 -2.09 2.05
C VAL A 53 2.50 -3.29 2.96
N PHE A 54 1.42 -3.67 3.64
CA PHE A 54 1.30 -4.97 4.30
C PHE A 54 -0.04 -5.63 3.93
N THR A 55 -0.12 -6.95 4.07
CA THR A 55 -1.31 -7.73 3.77
C THR A 55 -1.52 -8.84 4.80
N SER A 56 -2.71 -9.45 4.75
CA SER A 56 -3.08 -10.63 5.52
C SER A 56 -3.78 -11.65 4.64
N SER A 57 -3.45 -12.93 4.81
CA SER A 57 -4.12 -14.07 4.17
C SER A 57 -4.43 -15.15 5.21
N ALA A 58 -5.38 -16.04 4.90
CA ALA A 58 -5.78 -17.12 5.81
C ALA A 58 -4.82 -18.33 5.78
N THR A 59 -3.99 -18.47 4.74
CA THR A 59 -3.06 -19.59 4.55
C THR A 59 -1.65 -19.09 4.27
N GLN A 60 -0.66 -19.94 4.52
CA GLN A 60 0.77 -19.63 4.43
C GLN A 60 1.23 -19.17 3.03
N HIS A 61 0.60 -19.67 1.97
CA HIS A 61 0.87 -19.25 0.59
C HIS A 61 -0.37 -18.62 -0.05
N GLY A 62 -1.18 -17.93 0.77
CA GLY A 62 -2.48 -17.39 0.38
C GLY A 62 -2.42 -16.14 -0.48
N GLY A 63 -1.23 -15.74 -0.94
CA GLY A 63 -1.01 -14.61 -1.83
C GLY A 63 -0.46 -13.36 -1.15
N GLN A 64 0.30 -13.52 -0.07
CA GLN A 64 0.93 -12.41 0.66
C GLN A 64 1.84 -11.59 -0.27
N GLU A 65 2.77 -12.28 -0.94
CA GLU A 65 3.69 -11.65 -1.88
C GLU A 65 2.96 -11.13 -3.13
N SER A 66 2.09 -11.96 -3.70
CA SER A 66 1.36 -11.61 -4.93
C SER A 66 0.38 -10.46 -4.73
N THR A 67 -0.10 -10.20 -3.52
CA THR A 67 -0.91 -9.01 -3.19
C THR A 67 -0.04 -7.75 -3.08
N ILE A 68 1.13 -7.86 -2.44
CA ILE A 68 2.03 -6.71 -2.20
C ILE A 68 2.60 -6.17 -3.51
N LEU A 69 3.07 -7.06 -4.39
CA LEU A 69 3.74 -6.67 -5.64
C LEU A 69 2.93 -5.70 -6.53
N PRO A 70 1.65 -5.96 -6.86
CA PRO A 70 0.85 -5.03 -7.66
C PRO A 70 0.46 -3.77 -6.89
N VAL A 71 0.34 -3.80 -5.56
CA VAL A 71 0.10 -2.57 -4.77
C VAL A 71 1.31 -1.64 -4.89
N HIS A 72 2.54 -2.17 -4.87
CA HIS A 72 3.74 -1.35 -5.12
C HIS A 72 3.69 -0.67 -6.50
N THR A 73 3.09 -1.29 -7.51
CA THR A 73 2.89 -0.64 -8.80
C THR A 73 2.01 0.60 -8.65
N THR A 74 0.87 0.51 -7.96
CA THR A 74 0.02 1.68 -7.68
C THR A 74 0.78 2.79 -6.95
N LEU A 75 1.57 2.46 -5.92
CA LEU A 75 2.39 3.44 -5.21
C LEU A 75 3.43 4.12 -6.12
N ARG A 76 4.08 3.37 -7.02
CA ARG A 76 5.03 3.91 -8.00
C ARG A 76 4.34 4.85 -9.00
N HIS A 77 3.11 4.56 -9.42
CA HIS A 77 2.33 5.46 -10.29
C HIS A 77 2.03 6.80 -9.61
N HIS A 78 1.96 6.84 -8.28
CA HIS A 78 1.87 8.07 -7.50
C HIS A 78 3.22 8.77 -7.26
N GLY A 79 4.33 8.20 -7.77
CA GLY A 79 5.67 8.74 -7.59
C GLY A 79 6.25 8.55 -6.19
N MET A 80 5.70 7.61 -5.41
CA MET A 80 6.15 7.35 -4.04
C MET A 80 7.45 6.55 -4.00
N VAL A 81 8.24 6.74 -2.94
CA VAL A 81 9.44 5.95 -2.66
C VAL A 81 9.06 4.70 -1.90
N ILE A 82 9.26 3.51 -2.48
CA ILE A 82 8.88 2.26 -1.85
C ILE A 82 9.83 1.92 -0.68
N VAL A 83 9.26 1.77 0.51
CA VAL A 83 9.94 1.30 1.72
C VAL A 83 9.44 -0.10 2.06
N GLY A 84 10.29 -1.09 1.84
CA GLY A 84 10.04 -2.49 2.18
C GLY A 84 10.65 -2.91 3.52
N LEU A 85 10.35 -4.14 3.93
CA LEU A 85 10.99 -4.76 5.09
C LEU A 85 12.27 -5.49 4.64
N PRO A 86 13.48 -5.06 5.08
CA PRO A 86 14.72 -5.73 4.69
C PRO A 86 14.91 -7.05 5.44
N TYR A 87 15.61 -8.01 4.83
CA TYR A 87 15.97 -9.29 5.48
C TYR A 87 16.87 -9.13 6.72
N THR A 88 17.49 -7.95 6.92
CA THR A 88 18.23 -7.64 8.16
C THR A 88 17.30 -7.43 9.36
N PHE A 89 15.98 -7.36 9.16
CA PHE A 89 15.00 -7.26 10.23
C PHE A 89 14.82 -8.61 10.93
N GLY A 90 15.39 -8.74 12.15
CA GLY A 90 15.37 -9.99 12.92
C GLY A 90 14.00 -10.42 13.46
N GLY A 91 12.98 -9.56 13.41
CA GLY A 91 11.64 -9.85 13.96
C GLY A 91 10.73 -10.69 13.07
N ALA A 92 11.12 -10.95 11.81
CA ALA A 92 10.31 -11.75 10.87
C ALA A 92 10.44 -13.27 11.11
N GLU A 93 11.41 -13.73 11.91
CA GLU A 93 11.69 -15.16 12.14
C GLU A 93 10.93 -15.76 13.34
N GLN A 94 10.34 -14.95 14.23
CA GLN A 94 9.58 -15.46 15.38
C GLN A 94 8.07 -15.46 15.14
N ALA A 95 7.60 -16.47 14.42
CA ALA A 95 6.25 -17.01 14.57
C ALA A 95 6.35 -18.54 14.60
N ARG A 96 6.93 -19.05 15.69
CA ARG A 96 6.78 -20.43 16.15
C ARG A 96 6.23 -20.38 17.56
#